data_AF-A0A1M6HIZ2-F1
#
_entry.id   AF-A0A1M6HIZ2-F1
#
_cell.length_a   1.000
_cell.length_b   1.000
_cell.length_c   1.000
_cell.angle_alpha   90.00
_cell.angle_beta   90.00
_cell.angle_gamma   90.00
#
_symmetry.space_group_name_H-M   'P 1'
#
loop_
_entity.id
_entity.type
_entity.pdbx_description
1 polymer ?
#
loop_
_entity_poly.entity_id
_entity_poly.type
_entity_poly.pdbx_seq_one_letter_code
_entity_poly.pdbx_strand_id
1 'polypeptide(L)' 'MRPSVFKTVKLLIFGNIFLIPFSIVVKNIAIRFIIGSLSGISYIVILSFITKTEAIFKKNKLK' A
#
# COMPACT_ATOMS: atom_id res chain seq x y z
N MET A 1 12.52 2.28 13.86
CA MET A 1 12.14 3.16 12.73
C MET A 1 11.48 4.43 13.27
N ARG A 2 11.77 5.60 12.67
CA ARG A 2 11.11 6.87 13.07
C ARG A 2 9.64 6.85 12.61
N PRO A 3 8.69 7.42 13.38
CA PRO A 3 7.28 7.53 12.98
C PRO A 3 7.07 8.23 11.63
N SER A 4 7.97 9.14 11.25
CA SER A 4 7.97 9.82 9.95
C SER A 4 8.13 8.86 8.76
N VAL A 5 8.86 7.75 8.95
CA VAL A 5 9.09 6.75 7.90
C VAL A 5 7.78 5.99 7.63
N PHE A 6 7.06 5.58 8.67
CA PHE A 6 5.75 4.93 8.53
C PHE A 6 4.76 5.81 7.77
N LYS A 7 4.69 7.11 8.11
CA LYS A 7 3.83 8.08 7.42
C LYS A 7 4.20 8.22 5.94
N THR A 8 5.50 8.27 5.64
CA THR A 8 6.00 8.39 4.25
C THR A 8 5.67 7.15 3.43
N VAL A 9 5.92 5.96 3.97
CA VAL A 9 5.62 4.68 3.27
C VAL A 9 4.11 4.53 3.04
N LYS A 10 3.28 4.92 4.03
CA LYS A 10 1.81 4.95 3.89
C LYS A 10 1.36 5.82 2.72
N LEU A 11 1.92 7.03 2.62
CA LEU A 11 1.61 7.98 1.56
C LEU A 11 2.03 7.45 0.18
N LEU A 12 3.23 6.87 0.10
CA LEU A 12 3.75 6.22 -1.11
C LEU A 12 2.83 5.09 -1.58
N ILE A 13 2.38 4.22 -0.69
CA ILE A 13 1.46 3.12 -1.01
C ILE A 13 0.13 3.66 -1.52
N PHE A 14 -0.43 4.68 -0.86
CA PHE A 14 -1.68 5.32 -1.30
C PHE A 14 -1.58 5.90 -2.70
N GLY A 15 -0.48 6.60 -3.01
CA GLY A 15 -0.24 7.14 -4.36
C GLY A 15 -0.13 6.03 -5.42
N ASN A 16 0.61 4.96 -5.10
CA ASN A 16 0.83 3.85 -6.02
C ASN A 16 -0.46 3.06 -6.33
N ILE A 17 -1.33 2.84 -5.34
CA ILE A 17 -2.66 2.22 -5.55
C ILE A 17 -3.45 2.97 -6.62
N PHE A 18 -3.39 4.30 -6.61
CA PHE A 18 -4.15 5.13 -7.52
C PHE A 18 -3.51 5.21 -8.91
N LEU A 19 -2.17 5.24 -9.00
CA LEU A 19 -1.44 5.41 -10.27
C LEU A 19 -1.37 4.13 -11.10
N ILE A 20 -1.28 2.95 -10.47
CA ILE A 20 -1.09 1.67 -11.18
C ILE A 20 -2.25 1.31 -12.13
N PRO A 21 -3.53 1.42 -11.75
CA PRO A 21 -4.64 1.15 -12.67
C PRO A 21 -4.64 2.07 -13.90
N PHE A 22 -4.06 3.27 -13.80
CA PHE A 22 -3.90 4.21 -14.91
C PHE A 22 -2.64 3.95 -15.73
N SER A 23 -1.58 3.45 -15.12
CA SER A 23 -0.32 3.11 -15.80
C SER A 23 -0.38 1.80 -16.58
N ILE A 24 -1.34 0.91 -16.32
CA ILE A 24 -1.51 -0.35 -17.05
C ILE A 24 -2.07 -0.06 -18.45
N VAL A 25 -1.17 0.01 -19.44
CA VAL A 25 -1.51 0.18 -20.86
C VAL A 25 -1.85 -1.17 -21.49
N VAL A 26 -2.91 -1.81 -20.98
CA VAL A 26 -3.46 -3.05 -21.56
C VAL A 26 -4.73 -2.71 -22.31
N LYS A 27 -4.78 -3.06 -23.61
CA LYS A 27 -5.95 -2.82 -24.48
C LYS A 27 -7.22 -3.52 -23.99
N ASN A 28 -7.09 -4.68 -23.33
CA ASN A 28 -8.22 -5.44 -22.86
C ASN A 28 -8.70 -4.95 -21.48
N ILE A 29 -9.94 -4.46 -21.43
CA ILE A 29 -10.54 -3.86 -20.22
C ILE A 29 -10.64 -4.87 -19.06
N ALA A 30 -10.95 -6.13 -19.36
CA ALA A 30 -11.07 -7.19 -18.36
C ALA A 30 -9.72 -7.50 -17.70
N ILE A 31 -8.65 -7.59 -18.49
CA ILE A 31 -7.30 -7.85 -17.98
C ILE A 31 -6.81 -6.65 -17.15
N ARG A 32 -7.06 -5.42 -17.63
CA ARG A 32 -6.74 -4.20 -16.87
C ARG A 32 -7.44 -4.19 -15.50
N PHE A 33 -8.70 -4.61 -15.44
CA PHE A 33 -9.46 -4.69 -14.21
C PHE A 33 -8.92 -5.76 -13.25
N ILE A 34 -8.58 -6.96 -13.75
CA ILE A 34 -8.01 -8.04 -12.94
C ILE A 34 -6.65 -7.63 -12.35
N ILE A 35 -5.74 -7.10 -13.16
CA ILE A 35 -4.40 -6.69 -12.71
C ILE A 35 -4.51 -5.51 -11.74
N GLY A 36 -5.35 -4.50 -12.05
CA GLY A 36 -5.61 -3.38 -11.17
C GLY A 36 -6.18 -3.80 -9.81
N SER A 37 -7.13 -4.75 -9.82
CA SER A 37 -7.74 -5.30 -8.60
C SER A 37 -6.73 -6.09 -7.77
N LEU A 38 -5.96 -6.98 -8.40
CA LEU A 38 -4.96 -7.80 -7.73
C LEU A 38 -3.85 -6.94 -7.11
N SER A 39 -3.42 -5.91 -7.84
CA SER A 39 -2.45 -4.92 -7.35
C SER A 39 -3.02 -4.13 -6.17
N GLY A 40 -4.24 -3.61 -6.28
CA GLY A 40 -4.92 -2.88 -5.20
C GLY A 40 -5.05 -3.68 -3.91
N ILE A 41 -5.49 -4.95 -4.01
CA ILE A 41 -5.59 -5.87 -2.85
C ILE A 41 -4.21 -6.07 -2.21
N SER A 42 -3.17 -6.28 -3.02
CA SER A 42 -1.80 -6.48 -2.53
C SER A 42 -1.31 -5.28 -1.71
N TYR A 43 -1.53 -4.06 -2.19
CA TYR A 43 -1.17 -2.85 -1.44
C TYR A 43 -1.98 -2.66 -0.16
N ILE A 44 -3.26 -3.01 -0.14
CA ILE A 44 -4.10 -2.98 1.08
C ILE A 44 -3.52 -3.94 2.13
N VAL A 45 -3.10 -5.15 1.73
CA VAL A 45 -2.46 -6.11 2.64
C VAL A 45 -1.15 -5.54 3.21
N ILE A 46 -0.31 -4.97 2.35
CA ILE A 46 0.96 -4.34 2.77
C ILE A 46 0.68 -3.17 3.73
N LEU A 47 -0.31 -2.33 3.44
CA LEU A 47 -0.72 -1.21 4.27
C LEU A 47 -1.18 -1.66 5.67
N SER A 48 -1.97 -2.74 5.72
CA SER A 48 -2.42 -3.36 6.96
C SER A 48 -1.23 -3.88 7.77
N PHE A 49 -0.29 -4.56 7.12
CA PHE A 49 0.93 -5.08 7.74
C PHE A 49 1.80 -3.97 8.33
N ILE A 50 2.01 -2.88 7.58
CA ILE A 50 2.78 -1.71 8.03
C ILE A 50 2.09 -1.06 9.23
N THR A 51 0.77 -0.91 9.19
CA THR A 51 0.00 -0.32 10.30
C THR A 51 0.09 -1.17 11.56
N LYS A 52 0.02 -2.49 11.43
CA LYS A 52 0.18 -3.43 12.55
C LYS A 52 1.60 -3.37 13.13
N THR A 53 2.61 -3.30 12.26
CA THR A 53 4.01 -3.17 12.65
C THR A 53 4.28 -1.83 13.34
N GLU A 54 3.71 -0.73 12.83
CA GLU A 54 3.77 0.61 13.44
C GLU A 54 3.20 0.60 14.86
N ALA A 55 2.04 -0.05 15.05
CA ALA A 55 1.40 -0.17 16.36
C ALA A 55 2.24 -0.96 17.36
N ILE A 56 2.83 -2.09 16.94
CA ILE A 56 3.74 -2.89 17.77
C ILE A 56 4.99 -2.08 18.12
N PHE A 57 5.59 -1.39 17.15
CA PHE A 57 6.79 -0.58 17.35
C PHE A 57 6.52 0.58 18.32
N LYS A 58 5.36 1.25 18.21
CA LYS A 58 4.94 2.31 19.12
C LYS A 58 4.70 1.78 20.53
N LYS A 59 4.10 0.58 20.67
CA LYS A 59 3.88 -0.09 21.95
C LYS A 59 5.18 -0.50 22.65
N ASN A 60 6.17 -1.00 21.90
CA ASN A 60 7.49 -1.34 22.46
C ASN A 60 8.35 -0.13 22.82
N LYS A 61 8.10 1.04 22.23
CA LYS A 61 8.83 2.28 22.57
C LYS A 61 8.29 2.98 23.83
N LEU A 62 7.09 2.60 24.28
CA LEU A 62 6.44 3.12 25.49
C LEU A 62 6.67 2.22 26.73
N LYS A 63 7.37 1.10 26.56
CA LYS A 63 7.87 0.22 27.63
C LYS A 63 9.32 0.54 27.90
#